data_AF-A0A974YKH0-F1
#
_entry.id   AF-A0A974YKH0-F1
#
_cell.length_a   1.000
_cell.length_b   1.000
_cell.length_c   1.000
_cell.angle_alpha   90.00
_cell.angle_beta   90.00
_cell.angle_gamma   90.00
#
_symmetry.space_group_name_H-M   'P 1'
#
loop_
_entity.id
_entity.type
_entity.pdbx_description
1 polymer ?
#
loop_
_entity_poly.entity_id
_entity_poly.type
_entity_poly.pdbx_seq_one_letter_code
_entity_poly.pdbx_strand_id
1 'polypeptide(L)'
;MAKNPKVGAFLDDEEEEFIELFEGSDVALVSGLTDERRKEIEAMARSTMNDEREKISLRVSRADLVRLKSRAMQEGIPYQTLINSLIHKYVSS
;
A
#
# COMPACT_ATOMS: atom_id res chain seq x y z
N MET A 1 -15.78 -5.60 -17.49
CA MET A 1 -16.01 -6.68 -16.51
C MET A 1 -15.40 -6.21 -15.20
N ALA A 2 -16.21 -5.94 -14.18
CA ALA A 2 -15.71 -5.55 -12.86
C ALA A 2 -14.88 -6.73 -12.32
N LYS A 3 -13.59 -6.51 -12.07
CA LYS A 3 -12.77 -7.48 -11.36
C LYS A 3 -13.16 -7.38 -9.89
N ASN A 4 -14.13 -8.18 -9.46
CA ASN A 4 -14.34 -8.36 -8.02
C ASN A 4 -13.09 -9.06 -7.47
N PRO A 5 -12.35 -8.44 -6.54
CA PRO A 5 -11.23 -9.10 -5.90
C PRO A 5 -11.80 -10.30 -5.14
N LYS A 6 -11.37 -11.50 -5.53
CA LYS A 6 -11.66 -12.71 -4.75
C LYS A 6 -10.64 -12.80 -3.64
N VAL A 7 -11.09 -12.97 -2.41
CA VAL A 7 -10.18 -13.19 -1.27
C VAL A 7 -9.48 -14.52 -1.49
N GLY A 8 -8.14 -14.48 -1.53
CA GLY A 8 -7.31 -15.64 -1.90
C GLY A 8 -6.91 -16.52 -0.72
N ALA A 9 -6.87 -15.96 0.48
CA ALA A 9 -6.62 -16.66 1.75
C ALA A 9 -7.24 -15.82 2.87
N PHE A 10 -7.94 -16.48 3.79
CA PHE A 10 -8.47 -15.86 5.00
C PHE A 10 -7.37 -15.80 6.08
N LEU A 11 -7.40 -14.76 6.90
CA LEU A 11 -6.47 -14.52 8.00
C LEU A 11 -6.73 -15.48 9.17
N ASP A 12 -8.00 -15.78 9.43
CA ASP A 12 -8.48 -16.69 10.46
C ASP A 12 -9.91 -17.18 10.15
N ASP A 13 -10.37 -18.14 10.95
CA ASP A 13 -11.71 -18.74 10.83
C ASP A 13 -12.84 -17.70 11.06
N GLU A 14 -12.57 -16.65 11.85
CA GLU A 14 -13.53 -15.54 12.07
C GLU A 14 -13.72 -14.70 10.79
N GLU A 15 -12.63 -14.45 10.03
CA GLU A 15 -12.70 -13.74 8.76
C GLU A 15 -13.42 -14.57 7.68
N GLU A 16 -13.16 -15.87 7.63
CA GLU A 16 -13.84 -16.79 6.70
C GLU A 16 -15.36 -16.79 6.93
N GLU A 17 -15.81 -16.98 8.18
CA GLU A 17 -17.23 -16.92 8.54
C GLU A 17 -17.85 -15.55 8.22
N PHE A 18 -17.13 -14.46 8.43
CA PHE A 18 -17.59 -13.11 8.10
C PHE A 18 -17.79 -12.92 6.59
N ILE A 19 -16.85 -13.39 5.76
CA ILE A 19 -16.93 -13.27 4.30
C ILE A 19 -18.07 -14.13 3.74
N GLU A 20 -18.23 -15.35 4.24
CA GLU A 20 -19.34 -16.22 3.81
C GLU A 20 -20.70 -15.61 4.17
N LEU A 21 -20.82 -15.03 5.36
CA LEU A 21 -22.03 -14.30 5.75
C LEU A 21 -22.25 -13.07 4.88
N PHE A 22 -21.19 -12.33 4.55
CA PHE A 22 -21.22 -11.14 3.70
C PHE A 22 -21.63 -11.45 2.25
N GLU A 23 -21.11 -12.52 1.66
CA GLU A 23 -21.42 -12.92 0.27
C GLU A 23 -22.73 -13.70 0.16
N GLY A 24 -23.12 -14.44 1.21
CA GLY A 24 -24.27 -15.34 1.20
C GLY A 24 -25.61 -14.69 1.55
N SER A 25 -25.61 -13.44 2.05
CA SER A 25 -26.83 -12.83 2.58
C SER A 25 -27.18 -11.50 1.89
N ASP A 26 -28.41 -11.43 1.38
CA ASP A 26 -29.07 -10.22 0.83
C ASP A 26 -29.36 -9.15 1.91
N VAL A 27 -28.71 -9.23 3.08
CA VAL A 27 -28.80 -8.16 4.07
C VAL A 27 -28.01 -6.98 3.55
N ALA A 28 -28.75 -5.94 3.18
CA ALA A 28 -28.20 -4.62 2.95
C ALA A 28 -27.46 -4.16 4.21
N LEU A 29 -26.15 -4.45 4.26
CA LEU A 29 -25.24 -3.93 5.26
C LEU A 29 -25.30 -2.41 5.15
N VAL A 30 -26.01 -1.80 6.10
CA VAL A 30 -26.08 -0.35 6.20
C VAL A 30 -24.70 0.10 6.68
N SER A 31 -23.93 0.67 5.76
CA SER A 31 -22.66 1.34 6.06
C SER A 31 -22.87 2.30 7.23
N GLY A 32 -22.37 1.94 8.42
CA GLY A 32 -22.36 2.81 9.60
C GLY A 32 -21.39 3.99 9.47
N LEU A 33 -20.64 4.06 8.36
CA LEU A 33 -19.82 5.21 8.02
C LEU A 33 -20.73 6.38 7.63
N THR A 34 -20.56 7.49 8.34
CA THR A 34 -21.09 8.79 7.90
C THR A 34 -20.47 9.16 6.55
N ASP A 35 -21.18 9.92 5.72
CA ASP A 35 -20.68 10.37 4.42
C ASP A 35 -19.37 11.17 4.56
N GLU A 36 -19.19 11.88 5.66
CA GLU A 36 -17.96 12.59 6.01
C GLU A 36 -16.80 11.62 6.23
N ARG A 37 -17.01 10.56 7.03
CA ARG A 37 -15.97 9.56 7.32
C ARG A 37 -15.60 8.76 6.07
N ARG A 38 -16.58 8.46 5.21
CA ARG A 38 -16.33 7.84 3.89
C ARG A 38 -15.43 8.72 3.04
N LYS A 39 -15.74 10.01 2.92
CA LYS A 39 -14.93 10.96 2.13
C LYS A 39 -13.52 11.13 2.67
N GLU A 40 -13.37 11.15 3.99
CA GLU A 40 -12.04 11.24 4.64
C GLU A 40 -11.18 10.01 4.31
N ILE A 41 -11.74 8.80 4.46
CA ILE A 41 -11.05 7.55 4.13
C ILE A 41 -10.72 7.49 2.64
N GLU A 42 -11.65 7.90 1.78
CA GLU A 42 -11.42 7.95 0.33
C GLU A 42 -10.33 8.97 -0.03
N ALA A 43 -10.29 10.13 0.64
CA ALA A 43 -9.25 11.14 0.43
C ALA A 43 -7.86 10.64 0.88
N MET A 44 -7.77 9.95 2.01
CA MET A 44 -6.52 9.32 2.47
C MET A 44 -6.06 8.20 1.53
N ALA A 45 -6.99 7.36 1.05
CA ALA A 45 -6.69 6.33 0.07
C ALA A 45 -6.20 6.95 -1.25
N ARG A 46 -6.88 7.99 -1.73
CA ARG A 46 -6.49 8.73 -2.94
C ARG A 46 -5.13 9.40 -2.79
N SER A 47 -4.82 10.03 -1.66
CA SER A 47 -3.50 10.66 -1.46
C SER A 47 -2.37 9.63 -1.44
N THR A 48 -2.63 8.46 -0.85
CA THR A 48 -1.65 7.35 -0.80
C THR A 48 -1.45 6.71 -2.17
N MET A 49 -2.51 6.62 -2.99
CA MET A 49 -2.44 6.04 -4.33
C MET A 49 -1.86 7.01 -5.36
N ASN A 50 -1.98 8.31 -5.13
CA ASN A 50 -1.61 9.36 -6.07
C ASN A 50 -0.28 10.03 -5.69
N ASP A 51 0.69 9.22 -5.24
CA ASP A 51 2.09 9.65 -5.18
C ASP A 51 2.51 10.06 -6.61
N GLU A 52 2.47 11.36 -6.92
CA GLU A 52 3.01 11.93 -8.14
C GLU A 52 4.54 11.77 -8.10
N ARG A 53 5.04 10.61 -8.53
CA ARG A 53 6.47 10.30 -8.53
C ARG A 53 7.10 10.85 -9.79
N GLU A 54 7.98 11.83 -9.62
CA GLU A 54 8.83 12.30 -10.70
C GLU A 54 10.05 11.40 -10.90
N LYS A 55 10.44 11.19 -12.17
CA LYS A 55 11.67 10.47 -12.50
C LYS A 55 12.85 11.42 -12.42
N ILE A 56 13.85 11.07 -11.61
CA ILE A 56 15.11 11.82 -11.50
C ILE A 56 16.28 11.01 -12.08
N SER A 57 17.25 11.70 -12.69
CA SER A 57 18.52 11.10 -13.12
C SER A 57 19.61 11.42 -12.10
N LEU A 58 20.20 10.40 -11.49
CA LEU A 58 21.23 10.53 -10.46
C LEU A 58 22.53 9.82 -10.89
N ARG A 59 23.69 10.47 -10.70
CA ARG A 59 24.99 9.79 -10.74
C ARG A 59 25.39 9.35 -9.34
N VAL A 60 25.74 8.08 -9.21
CA VAL A 60 26.29 7.49 -7.99
C VAL A 60 27.54 6.69 -8.35
N SER A 61 28.47 6.57 -7.41
CA SER A 61 29.63 5.71 -7.61
C SER A 61 29.18 4.25 -7.76
N ARG A 62 29.91 3.47 -8.56
CA ARG A 62 29.59 2.04 -8.74
C ARG A 62 29.69 1.27 -7.42
N ALA A 63 30.66 1.63 -6.58
CA ALA A 63 30.85 1.00 -5.27
C ALA A 63 29.66 1.26 -4.33
N ASP A 64 29.14 2.49 -4.31
CA ASP A 64 28.02 2.84 -3.44
C ASP A 64 26.71 2.23 -3.94
N LEU A 65 26.49 2.18 -5.27
CA LEU A 65 25.33 1.50 -5.84
C LEU A 65 25.29 0.02 -5.44
N VAL A 66 26.44 -0.66 -5.42
CA VAL A 66 26.53 -2.07 -4.99
C VAL A 66 26.22 -2.21 -3.51
N ARG A 67 26.78 -1.35 -2.65
CA ARG A 67 26.49 -1.35 -1.21
C ARG A 67 25.02 -1.08 -0.91
N LEU A 68 24.41 -0.13 -1.62
CA LEU A 68 23.01 0.23 -1.46
C LEU A 68 22.08 -0.91 -1.89
N LYS A 69 22.39 -1.60 -3.00
CA LYS A 69 21.66 -2.83 -3.40
C LYS A 69 21.79 -3.94 -2.37
N SER A 70 22.97 -4.15 -1.81
CA SER A 70 23.20 -5.14 -0.76
C SER A 70 22.35 -4.84 0.47
N ARG A 71 22.34 -3.58 0.92
CA ARG A 71 21.55 -3.15 2.09
C ARG A 71 20.04 -3.28 1.86
N ALA A 72 19.55 -2.86 0.69
CA ALA A 72 18.15 -3.02 0.33
C ALA A 72 17.73 -4.50 0.31
N MET A 73 18.61 -5.38 -0.19
CA MET A 73 18.38 -6.82 -0.20
C MET A 73 18.35 -7.42 1.21
N GLN A 74 19.18 -6.94 2.13
CA GLN A 74 19.12 -7.33 3.55
C GLN A 74 17.80 -6.90 4.22
N GLU A 75 17.27 -5.73 3.84
CA GLU A 75 15.98 -5.22 4.33
C GLU A 75 14.77 -5.81 3.58
N GLY A 76 15.00 -6.65 2.56
CA GLY A 76 13.93 -7.29 1.78
C GLY A 76 13.15 -6.32 0.87
N ILE A 77 13.70 -5.15 0.57
CA ILE A 77 13.05 -4.10 -0.22
C ILE A 77 13.81 -3.80 -1.53
N PRO A 78 13.14 -3.27 -2.56
CA PRO A 78 13.82 -2.75 -3.74
C PRO A 78 14.77 -1.61 -3.38
N TYR A 79 15.93 -1.55 -4.04
CA TYR A 79 16.92 -0.52 -3.75
C TYR A 79 16.42 0.90 -4.05
N GLN A 80 15.49 1.05 -5.00
CA GLN A 80 14.81 2.31 -5.28
C GLN A 80 13.92 2.75 -4.12
N THR A 81 13.26 1.79 -3.46
CA THR A 81 12.44 2.07 -2.26
C THR A 81 13.33 2.55 -1.12
N LEU A 82 14.50 1.94 -0.93
CA LEU A 82 15.47 2.41 0.06
C LEU A 82 15.96 3.84 -0.26
N ILE A 83 16.26 4.15 -1.52
CA ILE A 83 16.63 5.50 -1.94
C ILE A 83 15.51 6.50 -1.61
N ASN A 84 14.26 6.18 -1.95
CA ASN A 84 13.12 7.05 -1.68
C ASN A 84 12.92 7.27 -0.18
N SER A 85 13.06 6.22 0.64
CA SER A 85 13.00 6.30 2.11
C SER A 85 14.05 7.26 2.66
N LEU A 86 15.29 7.19 2.15
CA LEU A 86 16.38 8.08 2.56
C LEU A 86 16.10 9.54 2.19
N ILE A 87 15.57 9.80 0.98
CA ILE A 87 15.17 11.14 0.54
C ILE A 87 14.07 11.68 1.46
N HIS A 88 13.01 10.91 1.69
CA HIS A 88 11.91 11.32 2.55
C HIS A 88 12.39 11.59 3.98
N LYS A 89 13.21 10.72 4.55
CA LYS A 89 13.80 10.91 5.88
C LYS A 89 14.60 12.21 5.96
N TYR A 90 15.34 12.56 4.91
CA TYR A 90 16.14 13.79 4.87
C TYR A 90 15.28 15.06 4.75
N VAL A 91 14.17 15.01 4.00
CA VAL A 91 13.30 16.18 3.74
C VAL A 91 12.23 16.38 4.82
N SER A 92 11.77 15.31 5.46
CA SER A 92 10.76 15.35 6.53
C SER A 92 11.35 15.45 7.94
N SER A 93 12.69 15.59 8.06
CA SER A 93 13.36 15.93 9.32
C SER A 93 13.50 17.43 9.51
#